data_AF-A0A932P1A5-F1
#
_entry.id   AF-A0A932P1A5-F1
#
_cell.length_a   1.000
_cell.length_b   1.000
_cell.length_c   1.000
_cell.angle_alpha   90.00
_cell.angle_beta   90.00
_cell.angle_gamma   90.00
#
_symmetry.space_group_name_H-M   'P 1'
#
loop_
_entity.id
_entity.type
_entity.pdbx_description
1 polymer ?
#
loop_
_entity_poly.entity_id
_entity_poly.type
_entity_poly.pdbx_seq_one_letter_code
_entity_poly.pdbx_strand_id
1 'polypeptide(L)'
;MRTSKPISVTLGPQQASLETRLKSGAYGSASEVIRAALRALDREEAALDEVLRRKVQASLADTHPNAPAEDVFARLHALHTGLSAGQTRDP
;
A
#
# COMPACT_ATOMS: atom_id res chain seq x y z
N MET A 1 36.98 10.45 6.43
CA MET A 1 36.31 9.83 7.59
C MET A 1 35.10 9.05 7.08
N ARG A 2 34.83 7.81 7.53
CA ARG A 2 33.64 7.08 7.06
C ARG A 2 32.41 7.64 7.77
N THR A 3 31.37 7.99 7.00
CA THR A 3 30.17 8.68 7.53
C THR A 3 29.09 7.74 8.08
N SER A 4 29.33 6.42 8.08
CA SER A 4 28.31 5.42 8.41
C SER A 4 28.88 4.23 9.20
N LYS A 5 28.12 3.76 10.19
CA LYS A 5 28.43 2.54 10.97
C LYS A 5 28.03 1.29 10.17
N PRO A 6 28.93 0.31 9.96
CA PRO A 6 28.58 -0.95 9.30
C PRO A 6 27.64 -1.77 10.19
N ILE A 7 26.71 -2.48 9.55
CA ILE A 7 25.78 -3.40 10.20
C ILE A 7 25.88 -4.77 9.51
N SER A 8 25.67 -5.84 10.27
CA SER A 8 25.52 -7.20 9.75
C SER A 8 24.04 -7.58 9.81
N VAL A 9 23.50 -8.12 8.72
CA VAL A 9 22.09 -8.50 8.60
C VAL A 9 21.98 -9.86 7.90
N THR A 10 21.00 -10.65 8.32
CA THR A 10 20.68 -11.94 7.68
C THR A 10 19.51 -11.75 6.73
N LEU A 11 19.71 -11.99 5.44
CA LEU A 11 18.68 -11.76 4.41
C LEU A 11 17.73 -12.95 4.17
N GLY A 12 18.09 -14.15 4.63
CA GLY A 12 17.30 -15.35 4.41
C GLY A 12 16.99 -15.57 2.91
N PRO A 13 15.72 -15.84 2.54
CA PRO A 13 15.32 -16.06 1.14
C PRO A 13 15.65 -14.89 0.19
N GLN A 14 15.75 -13.66 0.71
CA GLN A 14 16.02 -12.47 -0.12
C GLN A 14 17.46 -12.42 -0.64
N GLN A 15 18.35 -13.29 -0.14
CA GLN A 15 19.73 -13.42 -0.63
C GLN A 15 19.76 -13.68 -2.16
N ALA A 16 18.85 -14.51 -2.69
CA ALA A 16 18.77 -14.80 -4.12
C ALA A 16 18.41 -13.56 -4.96
N SER A 17 17.55 -12.67 -4.43
CA SER A 17 17.18 -11.41 -5.08
C SER A 17 18.36 -10.43 -5.11
N LEU A 18 19.11 -10.35 -4.00
CA LEU A 18 20.35 -9.56 -3.93
C LEU A 18 21.36 -10.03 -4.98
N GLU A 19 21.62 -11.34 -5.05
CA GLU A 19 22.57 -11.91 -5.99
C GLU A 19 22.15 -11.70 -7.45
N THR A 20 20.87 -11.84 -7.77
CA THR A 20 20.35 -11.59 -9.12
C THR A 20 20.61 -10.15 -9.56
N ARG A 21 20.38 -9.18 -8.66
CA ARG A 21 20.65 -7.76 -8.94
C ARG A 21 22.14 -7.48 -9.12
N LEU A 22 23.00 -8.12 -8.34
CA LEU A 22 24.45 -7.99 -8.52
C LEU A 22 24.93 -8.60 -9.83
N LYS A 23 24.46 -9.82 -10.16
CA LYS A 23 24.77 -10.51 -11.42
C LYS A 23 24.31 -9.73 -12.65
N SER A 24 23.25 -8.93 -12.53
CA SER A 24 22.79 -8.06 -13.61
C SER A 24 23.76 -6.91 -13.95
N GLY A 25 24.72 -6.60 -13.07
CA GLY A 25 25.64 -5.47 -13.23
C GLY A 25 25.04 -4.11 -12.94
N ALA A 26 23.74 -4.02 -12.61
CA ALA A 26 23.06 -2.76 -12.31
C ALA A 26 23.52 -2.10 -10.99
N TYR A 27 24.24 -2.84 -10.13
CA TYR A 27 24.72 -2.37 -8.84
C TYR A 27 26.16 -2.82 -8.61
N GLY A 28 27.01 -1.94 -8.08
CA GLY A 28 28.42 -2.23 -7.82
C GLY A 28 28.68 -2.92 -6.48
N SER A 29 27.68 -2.99 -5.58
CA SER A 29 27.84 -3.67 -4.28
C SER A 29 26.52 -4.06 -3.64
N ALA A 30 26.56 -5.04 -2.73
CA ALA A 30 25.41 -5.43 -1.93
C ALA A 30 24.82 -4.25 -1.13
N SER A 31 25.70 -3.40 -0.56
CA SER A 31 25.25 -2.22 0.18
C SER A 31 24.51 -1.21 -0.70
N GLU A 32 24.83 -1.14 -1.99
CA GLU A 32 24.12 -0.29 -2.94
C GLU A 32 22.72 -0.83 -3.24
N VAL A 33 22.59 -2.14 -3.43
CA VAL A 33 21.28 -2.80 -3.59
C VAL A 33 20.41 -2.57 -2.36
N ILE A 34 20.93 -2.76 -1.14
CA ILE A 34 20.17 -2.55 0.09
C ILE A 34 19.74 -1.09 0.24
N ARG A 35 20.62 -0.11 -0.03
CA ARG A 35 20.23 1.31 -0.03
C ARG A 35 19.18 1.63 -1.09
N ALA A 36 19.24 1.00 -2.26
CA ALA A 36 18.21 1.16 -3.28
C ALA A 36 16.88 0.55 -2.86
N ALA A 37 16.90 -0.61 -2.20
CA ALA A 37 15.73 -1.29 -1.66
C ALA A 37 15.05 -0.45 -0.57
N LEU A 38 15.81 0.08 0.40
CA LEU A 38 15.26 0.95 1.45
C LEU A 38 14.63 2.22 0.86
N ARG A 39 15.32 2.88 -0.09
CA ARG A 39 14.73 4.04 -0.79
C ARG A 39 13.46 3.68 -1.55
N ALA A 40 13.32 2.44 -2.04
CA ALA A 40 12.10 2.00 -2.70
C ALA A 40 10.96 1.78 -1.69
N LEU A 41 11.28 1.16 -0.55
CA LEU A 41 10.33 0.99 0.55
C LEU A 41 9.82 2.34 1.07
N ASP A 42 10.72 3.31 1.32
CA ASP A 42 10.34 4.65 1.77
C ASP A 42 9.36 5.33 0.79
N ARG A 43 9.53 5.12 -0.53
CA ARG A 43 8.62 5.68 -1.55
C ARG A 43 7.26 4.98 -1.54
N GLU A 44 7.25 3.67 -1.34
CA GLU A 44 6.01 2.89 -1.28
C GLU A 44 5.18 3.30 -0.05
N GLU A 45 5.83 3.40 1.12
CA GLU A 45 5.20 3.86 2.35
C GLU A 45 4.68 5.29 2.23
N ALA A 46 5.48 6.22 1.70
CA ALA A 46 5.05 7.59 1.48
C ALA A 46 3.86 7.69 0.51
N ALA A 47 3.80 6.84 -0.52
CA ALA A 47 2.67 6.81 -1.45
C ALA A 47 1.38 6.30 -0.78
N LEU A 48 1.48 5.28 0.07
CA LEU A 48 0.36 4.76 0.85
C LEU A 48 -0.16 5.83 1.83
N ASP A 49 0.74 6.45 2.59
CA ASP A 49 0.42 7.50 3.56
C ASP A 49 -0.27 8.67 2.89
N GLU A 50 0.18 9.05 1.70
CA GLU A 50 -0.42 10.15 0.96
C GLU A 50 -1.82 9.81 0.44
N VAL A 51 -2.09 8.56 0.04
CA VAL A 51 -3.46 8.11 -0.27
C VAL A 51 -4.37 8.23 0.95
N LEU A 52 -3.90 7.79 2.12
CA LEU A 52 -4.68 7.88 3.37
C LEU A 52 -4.92 9.34 3.77
N ARG A 53 -3.88 10.18 3.71
CA ARG A 53 -3.98 11.61 4.01
C ARG A 53 -5.01 12.29 3.13
N ARG A 54 -5.00 12.02 1.81
CA ARG A 54 -6.00 12.57 0.89
C ARG A 54 -7.42 12.14 1.23
N LYS A 55 -7.63 10.87 1.60
CA LYS A 55 -8.96 10.38 2.02
C LYS A 55 -9.46 11.10 3.27
N VAL A 56 -8.59 11.27 4.27
CA VAL A 56 -8.94 12.01 5.49
C VAL A 56 -9.26 13.48 5.18
N GLN A 57 -8.43 14.15 4.37
CA GLN A 57 -8.69 15.54 3.99
C GLN A 57 -10.00 15.69 3.20
N ALA A 58 -10.31 14.76 2.29
CA ALA A 58 -11.59 14.75 1.59
C ALA A 58 -12.77 14.58 2.55
N SER A 59 -12.67 13.70 3.55
CA SER A 59 -13.71 13.54 4.58
C SER A 59 -13.86 14.77 5.48
N LEU A 60 -12.77 15.45 5.83
CA LEU A 60 -12.83 16.68 6.63
C LEU A 60 -13.39 17.88 5.84
N ALA A 61 -13.16 17.91 4.53
CA ALA A 61 -13.72 18.91 3.63
C ALA A 61 -15.17 18.61 3.22
N ASP A 62 -15.68 17.43 3.56
CA ASP A 62 -17.06 17.05 3.27
C ASP A 62 -18.02 17.86 4.14
N THR A 63 -18.95 18.55 3.49
CA THR A 63 -19.96 19.42 4.14
C THR A 63 -21.29 18.71 4.38
N HIS A 64 -21.44 17.47 3.91
CA HIS A 64 -22.65 16.70 4.16
C HIS A 64 -22.84 16.45 5.66
N PRO A 65 -24.10 16.47 6.14
CA PRO A 65 -24.37 16.18 7.53
C PRO A 65 -24.01 14.72 7.86
N ASN A 66 -23.62 14.49 9.10
CA ASN A 66 -23.44 13.13 9.62
C ASN A 66 -24.76 12.34 9.49
N ALA A 67 -24.66 11.10 9.03
CA ALA A 67 -25.79 10.18 8.95
C ALA A 67 -25.77 9.21 10.14
N PRO A 68 -26.93 8.92 10.77
CA PRO A 68 -27.04 7.84 11.75
C PRO A 68 -26.65 6.50 11.12
N ALA A 69 -25.99 5.64 11.90
CA ALA A 69 -25.49 4.37 11.38
C ALA A 69 -26.63 3.46 10.89
N GLU A 70 -27.75 3.45 11.61
CA GLU A 70 -28.96 2.70 11.27
C GLU A 70 -29.50 3.03 9.87
N ASP A 71 -29.52 4.31 9.50
CA ASP A 71 -30.00 4.77 8.21
C ASP A 71 -29.04 4.37 7.09
N VAL A 72 -27.72 4.43 7.35
CA VAL A 72 -26.70 3.98 6.41
C VAL A 72 -26.84 2.49 6.14
N PHE A 73 -26.95 1.66 7.19
CA PHE A 73 -27.12 0.22 7.04
C PHE A 73 -28.43 -0.14 6.34
N ALA A 74 -29.55 0.50 6.69
CA ALA A 74 -30.83 0.29 6.03
C ALA A 74 -30.74 0.58 4.51
N ARG A 75 -30.08 1.68 4.13
CA ARG A 75 -29.86 2.04 2.73
C ARG A 75 -28.96 1.05 2.00
N LEU A 76 -27.88 0.58 2.64
CA LEU A 76 -26.99 -0.42 2.07
C LEU A 76 -27.70 -1.77 1.87
N HIS A 77 -28.49 -2.22 2.85
CA HIS A 77 -29.28 -3.43 2.74
C HIS A 77 -30.27 -3.36 1.57
N ALA A 78 -31.01 -2.26 1.45
CA ALA A 78 -31.94 -2.05 0.33
C ALA A 78 -31.23 -2.07 -1.04
N LEU A 79 -30.03 -1.49 -1.14
CA LEU A 79 -29.22 -1.53 -2.36
C LEU A 79 -28.81 -2.95 -2.73
N HIS A 80 -28.32 -3.74 -1.76
CA HIS A 80 -27.87 -5.11 -2.00
C HIS A 80 -29.02 -6.07 -2.31
N THR A 81 -30.19 -5.92 -1.67
CA THR A 81 -31.37 -6.73 -1.99
C THR A 81 -31.96 -6.37 -3.36
N GLY A 82 -31.95 -5.08 -3.73
CA GLY A 82 -32.34 -4.60 -5.04
C GLY A 82 -31.42 -5.08 -6.18
N LEU A 83 -30.10 -5.12 -5.95
CA LEU A 83 -29.15 -5.70 -6.92
C LEU A 83 -29.33 -7.22 -7.07
N SER A 84 -29.61 -7.92 -5.97
CA SER A 84 -29.84 -9.38 -5.97
C SER A 84 -31.12 -9.76 -6.73
N ALA A 85 -32.14 -8.90 -6.72
CA ALA A 85 -33.38 -9.10 -7.47
C ALA A 85 -33.22 -8.90 -8.99
N GLY A 86 -32.18 -8.20 -9.44
CA GLY A 86 -31.82 -8.04 -10.86
C GLY A 86 -30.89 -9.12 -11.42
N GLN A 87 -30.50 -10.10 -10.60
CA GLN A 87 -29.57 -11.18 -10.96
C GLN A 87 -30.22 -12.58 -10.90
N THR A 88 -31.54 -12.66 -11.08
CA THR A 88 -32.18 -13.94 -11.44
C THR A 88 -32.11 -14.06 -12.96
N ARG A 89 -31.09 -14.77 -13.45
CA ARG A 89 -30.98 -15.20 -14.85
C ARG A 89 -32.22 -16.02 -15.20
N ASP A 90 -32.95 -15.60 -16.23
CA ASP A 90 -33.91 -16.43 -16.95
C ASP A 90 -33.25 -17.73 -17.45
N PRO A 91 -33.99 -18.85 -17.47
CA PRO A 91 -33.50 -20.18 -17.83
C PRO A 91 -33.13 -20.35 -19.30
#